data_AF-A0A4U6BLJ2-F1
#
_entry.id   AF-A0A4U6BLJ2-F1
#
_cell.length_a   1.000
_cell.length_b   1.000
_cell.length_c   1.000
_cell.angle_alpha   90.00
_cell.angle_beta   90.00
_cell.angle_gamma   90.00
#
_symmetry.space_group_name_H-M   'P 1'
#
loop_
_entity.id
_entity.type
_entity.pdbx_description
1 polymer ?
#
loop_
_entity_poly.entity_id
_entity_poly.type
_entity_poly.pdbx_seq_one_letter_code
_entity_poly.pdbx_strand_id
1 'polypeptide(L)' 'MSVDRQPFEVAMNLNETPSSFEDWCSAVDHRLQDTYCISIIDAGIDDEQLANHWTTYDTPSEFVEWFGTKYDLDAK' A
#
# COMPACT_ATOMS: atom_id res chain seq x y z
N MET A 1 -31.03 11.68 -15.94
CA MET A 1 -30.30 11.69 -14.66
C MET A 1 -28.98 10.98 -14.90
N SER A 2 -27.93 11.77 -15.04
CA SER A 2 -26.58 11.29 -15.30
C SER A 2 -25.94 10.89 -13.97
N VAL A 3 -25.68 9.61 -13.80
CA VAL A 3 -24.53 9.16 -13.04
C VAL A 3 -23.63 8.49 -14.05
N ASP A 4 -22.86 9.33 -14.75
CA ASP A 4 -21.72 8.90 -15.53
C ASP A 4 -20.73 8.32 -14.52
N ARG A 5 -20.92 7.05 -14.17
CA ARG A 5 -19.93 6.29 -13.41
C ARG A 5 -18.84 6.02 -14.44
N GLN A 6 -17.96 7.02 -14.56
CA GLN A 6 -16.76 6.96 -15.37
C GLN A 6 -16.15 5.56 -15.18
N PRO A 7 -15.81 4.83 -16.25
CA PRO A 7 -14.93 3.68 -16.09
C PRO A 7 -13.70 4.22 -15.35
N PHE A 8 -13.24 3.54 -14.31
CA PHE A 8 -11.95 3.84 -13.73
C PHE A 8 -10.90 3.45 -14.79
N GLU A 9 -10.75 4.29 -15.81
CA GLU A 9 -9.61 4.30 -16.69
C GLU A 9 -8.48 4.98 -15.91
N VAL A 10 -8.16 4.42 -14.74
CA VAL A 10 -6.82 4.56 -14.20
C VAL A 10 -5.99 3.75 -15.16
N ALA A 11 -5.26 4.46 -16.03
CA ALA A 11 -4.20 3.88 -16.81
C ALA A 11 -3.42 2.93 -15.90
N MET A 12 -3.63 1.63 -16.10
CA MET A 12 -2.81 0.59 -15.50
C MET A 12 -1.43 0.79 -16.11
N ASN A 13 -0.62 1.63 -15.48
CA ASN A 13 0.82 1.57 -15.59
C ASN A 13 1.16 0.11 -15.25
N LEU A 14 1.43 -0.68 -16.28
CA LEU A 14 1.74 -2.11 -16.24
C LEU A 14 3.11 -2.37 -15.56
N ASN A 15 3.52 -1.48 -14.66
CA ASN A 15 4.86 -1.34 -14.09
C ASN A 15 4.83 -1.24 -12.56
N GLU A 16 3.67 -1.08 -11.92
CA GLU A 16 3.57 -0.77 -10.48
C GLU A 16 2.62 -1.67 -9.69
N THR A 17 1.95 -2.63 -10.33
CA THR A 17 1.30 -3.72 -9.59
C THR A 17 2.34 -4.83 -9.38
N PRO A 18 2.79 -5.06 -8.14
CA PRO A 18 3.73 -6.13 -7.86
C PRO A 18 3.17 -7.46 -8.35
N SER A 19 3.97 -8.18 -9.14
CA SER A 19 3.55 -9.41 -9.80
C SER A 19 3.29 -10.56 -8.81
N SER A 20 3.62 -10.36 -7.53
CA SER A 20 3.46 -11.33 -6.45
C SER A 20 3.35 -10.60 -5.11
N PHE A 21 2.69 -11.24 -4.14
CA PHE A 21 2.51 -10.70 -2.78
C PHE A 21 3.85 -10.35 -2.09
N GLU A 22 4.91 -11.14 -2.33
CA GLU A 22 6.26 -10.86 -1.81
C GLU A 22 6.86 -9.57 -2.37
N ASP A 23 6.59 -9.26 -3.64
CA ASP A 23 7.05 -8.05 -4.30
C ASP A 23 6.29 -6.82 -3.77
N TRP A 24 5.00 -6.99 -3.46
CA TRP A 24 4.20 -5.96 -2.78
C TRP A 24 4.70 -5.69 -1.37
N CYS A 25 4.93 -6.75 -0.61
CA CYS A 25 5.43 -6.69 0.75
C CYS A 25 6.78 -5.96 0.79
N SER A 26 7.68 -6.28 -0.15
CA SER A 26 8.97 -5.59 -0.31
C SER A 26 8.81 -4.12 -0.68
N ALA A 27 7.85 -3.78 -1.56
CA ALA A 27 7.58 -2.38 -1.92
C ALA A 27 6.99 -1.58 -0.74
N VAL A 28 6.10 -2.19 0.06
CA VAL A 28 5.58 -1.59 1.30
C VAL A 28 6.70 -1.37 2.30
N ASP A 29 7.52 -2.39 2.55
CA ASP A 29 8.64 -2.31 3.50
C ASP A 29 9.62 -1.19 3.11
N HIS A 30 10.02 -1.13 1.83
CA HIS A 30 10.91 -0.08 1.35
C HIS A 30 10.30 1.32 1.52
N ARG A 31 8.99 1.47 1.33
CA ARG A 31 8.31 2.77 1.47
C ARG A 31 8.10 3.17 2.93
N LEU A 32 7.77 2.23 3.81
CA LEU A 32 7.73 2.46 5.25
C LEU A 32 9.12 2.84 5.77
N GLN A 33 10.16 2.20 5.28
CA GLN A 33 11.53 2.49 5.69
C GLN A 33 11.99 3.86 5.16
N ASP A 34 11.62 4.24 3.94
CA ASP A 34 11.94 5.56 3.39
C ASP A 34 11.18 6.69 4.11
N THR A 35 9.88 6.51 4.34
CA THR A 35 8.99 7.55 4.87
C THR A 35 9.08 7.68 6.39
N TYR A 36 9.10 6.55 7.10
CA TYR A 36 8.98 6.47 8.56
C TYR A 36 10.21 5.85 9.22
N CYS A 37 11.19 5.36 8.44
CA CYS A 37 12.37 4.67 8.96
C CYS A 37 12.03 3.41 9.78
N ILE A 38 10.88 2.80 9.52
CA ILE A 38 10.40 1.55 10.15
C ILE A 38 10.23 0.47 9.10
N SER A 39 10.49 -0.78 9.48
CA SER A 39 10.18 -1.95 8.64
C SER A 39 8.81 -2.51 9.00
N ILE A 40 8.21 -3.32 8.12
CA ILE A 40 6.95 -4.04 8.42
C ILE A 40 7.04 -4.88 9.70
N ILE A 41 8.23 -5.43 10.00
CA ILE A 41 8.49 -6.17 11.24
C ILE A 41 8.50 -5.25 12.46
N ASP A 42 9.13 -4.07 12.34
CA ASP A 42 9.21 -3.08 13.43
C ASP A 42 7.84 -2.47 13.74
N ALA A 43 7.04 -2.29 12.68
CA ALA A 43 5.64 -1.90 12.75
C ALA A 43 4.70 -3.00 13.31
N GLY A 44 5.19 -4.22 13.51
CA GLY A 44 4.39 -5.35 14.00
C GLY A 44 3.31 -5.80 13.02
N ILE A 45 3.59 -5.72 11.71
CA ILE A 45 2.66 -6.12 10.64
C ILE A 45 3.00 -7.54 10.21
N ASP A 46 2.12 -8.49 10.53
CA ASP A 46 2.24 -9.88 10.08
C ASP A 46 1.80 -10.09 8.63
N ASP A 47 2.32 -11.15 8.00
CA ASP A 47 1.99 -11.55 6.64
C ASP A 47 0.49 -11.76 6.40
N GLU A 48 -0.27 -12.24 7.38
CA GLU A 48 -1.73 -12.35 7.32
C GLU A 48 -2.42 -10.98 7.22
N GLN A 49 -1.92 -9.97 7.94
CA GLN A 49 -2.43 -8.59 7.83
C GLN A 49 -2.08 -7.98 6.48
N LEU A 50 -0.83 -8.14 6.03
CA LEU A 50 -0.43 -7.70 4.69
C LEU A 50 -1.28 -8.36 3.60
N ALA A 51 -1.54 -9.67 3.68
CA ALA A 51 -2.33 -10.39 2.69
C ALA A 51 -3.78 -9.90 2.63
N ASN A 52 -4.40 -9.65 3.79
CA ASN A 52 -5.75 -9.09 3.86
C ASN A 52 -5.81 -7.66 3.28
N HIS A 53 -4.77 -6.86 3.55
CA HIS A 53 -4.65 -5.50 3.02
C HIS A 53 -4.33 -5.46 1.52
N TRP A 54 -3.54 -6.40 1.00
CA TRP A 54 -3.24 -6.53 -0.43
C TRP A 54 -4.51 -6.71 -1.28
N THR A 55 -5.50 -7.47 -0.79
CA THR A 55 -6.80 -7.61 -1.46
C THR A 55 -7.71 -6.38 -1.38
N THR A 56 -7.42 -5.43 -0.49
CA THR A 56 -8.29 -4.28 -0.20
C THR A 56 -7.70 -2.95 -0.70
N TYR A 57 -6.37 -2.82 -0.69
CA TYR A 57 -5.62 -1.63 -1.07
C TYR A 57 -4.76 -1.97 -2.28
N ASP A 58 -5.21 -1.51 -3.45
CA ASP A 58 -4.67 -1.90 -4.77
C ASP A 58 -3.21 -1.42 -5.00
N THR A 59 -2.67 -0.56 -4.13
CA THR A 59 -1.27 -0.09 -4.24
C THR A 59 -0.53 -0.07 -2.91
N PRO A 60 0.79 -0.31 -2.92
CA PRO A 60 1.62 -0.19 -1.71
C PRO A 60 1.68 1.25 -1.18
N SER A 61 1.35 2.27 -1.99
CA SER A 61 1.38 3.69 -1.57
C SER A 61 0.23 3.98 -0.64
N GLU A 62 -0.97 3.53 -1.03
CA GLU A 62 -2.20 3.70 -0.26
C GLU A 62 -2.08 3.02 1.10
N PHE A 63 -1.45 1.84 1.16
CA PHE A 63 -1.20 1.16 2.43
C PHE A 63 -0.34 1.99 3.37
N VAL A 64 0.78 2.55 2.87
CA VAL A 64 1.71 3.35 3.67
C VAL A 64 1.04 4.65 4.15
N GLU A 65 0.26 5.30 3.31
CA GLU A 65 -0.50 6.51 3.67
C GLU A 65 -1.57 6.21 4.74
N TRP A 66 -2.33 5.12 4.54
CA TRP A 66 -3.29 4.66 5.54
C TRP A 66 -2.63 4.28 6.85
N PHE A 67 -1.48 3.60 6.79
CA PHE A 67 -0.71 3.19 7.96
C PHE A 67 -0.23 4.41 8.74
N GLY A 68 0.38 5.39 8.05
CA GLY A 68 0.80 6.65 8.65
C GLY A 68 -0.36 7.40 9.31
N THR A 69 -1.50 7.50 8.63
CA THR A 69 -2.70 8.15 9.16
C THR A 69 -3.28 7.40 10.37
N LYS A 70 -3.29 6.07 10.34
CA LYS A 70 -3.87 5.24 11.40
C LYS A 70 -3.04 5.26 12.69
N TYR A 71 -1.71 5.28 12.54
CA TYR A 71 -0.77 5.26 13.66
C TYR A 71 -0.27 6.66 14.04
N ASP A 72 -0.80 7.71 13.41
CA ASP A 72 -0.38 9.11 13.61
C ASP A 72 1.14 9.26 13.47
N LEU A 73 1.71 8.62 12.45
CA LEU A 73 3.14 8.66 12.18
C LEU A 73 3.46 9.91 11.40
N ASP A 74 4.37 10.72 11.96
CA ASP A 74 4.92 11.87 11.26
C ASP A 74 5.96 11.37 10.25
N ALA A 75 5.77 11.70 8.97
CA ALA A 75 6.74 11.40 7.93
C ALA A 75 8.03 12.18 8.21
N LYS A 76 9.18 11.52 8.07
CA LYS A 76 10.48 12.09 8.44
C LYS A 76 11.00 13.12 7.43
#